data_AF-G0ECW5-F1
#
_entry.id   AF-G0ECW5-F1
#
_cell.length_a   1.000
_cell.length_b   1.000
_cell.length_c   1.000
_cell.angle_alpha   90.00
_cell.angle_beta   90.00
_cell.angle_gamma   90.00
#
_symmetry.space_group_name_H-M   'P 1'
#
loop_
_entity.id
_entity.type
_entity.pdbx_description
1 polymer ?
#
loop_
_entity_poly.entity_id
_entity_poly.type
_entity_poly.pdbx_seq_one_letter_code
_entity_poly.pdbx_strand_id
1 'polypeptide(L)'
;MTSTRNESVDRAKMLQEWRAWVERIARAAARILPDVEVYAFRGKAGRETSAINVLIVSNNVPGCFLERASLKARIEEAAGLPYNHPFRIHLMGRREAEFYKHNIQGIDKIL
;
A
#
# COMPACT_ATOMS: atom_id res chain seq x y z
N MET A 1 -16.42 -12.71 22.89
CA MET A 1 -15.34 -11.89 23.50
C MET A 1 -14.06 -12.16 22.73
N THR A 2 -13.74 -11.37 21.71
CA THR A 2 -12.51 -11.52 20.91
C THR A 2 -11.45 -10.56 21.42
N SER A 3 -10.27 -11.12 21.66
CA SER A 3 -9.12 -10.53 22.35
C SER A 3 -8.55 -9.31 21.61
N THR A 4 -8.78 -8.11 22.14
CA THR A 4 -8.20 -6.85 21.64
C THR A 4 -6.70 -6.70 21.95
N ARG A 5 -6.09 -7.63 22.68
CA ARG A 5 -4.69 -7.53 23.12
C ARG A 5 -3.64 -8.01 22.10
N ASN A 6 -4.04 -8.69 21.02
CA ASN A 6 -3.07 -9.23 20.04
C ASN A 6 -2.89 -8.35 18.78
N GLU A 7 -3.94 -7.65 18.32
CA GLU A 7 -3.93 -6.93 17.03
C GLU A 7 -2.98 -5.70 17.02
N SER A 8 -2.90 -4.97 18.13
CA SER A 8 -2.02 -3.82 18.30
C SER A 8 -0.53 -4.21 18.28
N VAL A 9 -0.21 -5.39 18.83
CA VAL A 9 1.15 -5.94 18.87
C VAL A 9 1.61 -6.35 17.48
N ASP A 10 0.70 -6.91 16.66
CA ASP A 10 1.00 -7.29 15.28
C ASP A 10 1.23 -6.06 14.39
N ARG A 11 0.42 -5.00 14.51
CA ARG A 11 0.64 -3.75 13.74
C ARG A 11 1.99 -3.11 14.03
N ALA A 12 2.42 -3.07 15.28
CA ALA A 12 3.71 -2.48 15.65
C ALA A 12 4.88 -3.26 15.05
N LYS A 13 4.83 -4.60 15.08
CA LYS A 13 5.83 -5.46 14.41
C LYS A 13 5.85 -5.26 12.90
N MET A 14 4.67 -5.24 12.27
CA MET A 14 4.56 -4.95 10.83
C MET A 14 5.14 -3.58 10.46
N LEU A 15 5.02 -2.58 11.34
CA LEU A 15 5.62 -1.25 11.16
C LEU A 15 7.14 -1.23 11.32
N GLN A 16 7.71 -2.11 12.15
CA GLN A 16 9.16 -2.29 12.26
C GLN A 16 9.70 -2.97 11.00
N GLU A 17 9.00 -3.99 10.51
CA GLU A 17 9.36 -4.79 9.34
C GLU A 17 8.74 -4.25 8.03
N TRP A 18 8.34 -2.99 8.02
CA TRP A 18 7.46 -2.46 6.96
C TRP A 18 8.04 -2.62 5.56
N ARG A 19 9.37 -2.55 5.38
CA ARG A 19 10.03 -2.73 4.08
C ARG A 19 9.76 -4.11 3.50
N ALA A 20 9.92 -5.17 4.29
CA ALA A 20 9.66 -6.54 3.85
C ALA A 20 8.18 -6.74 3.46
N TRP A 21 7.27 -6.11 4.20
CA TRP A 21 5.84 -6.14 3.86
C TRP A 21 5.52 -5.36 2.58
N VAL A 22 6.10 -4.18 2.40
CA VAL A 22 5.92 -3.40 1.17
C VAL A 22 6.47 -4.13 -0.04
N GLU A 23 7.62 -4.81 0.08
CA GLU A 23 8.13 -5.67 -0.99
C GLU A 23 7.19 -6.83 -1.32
N ARG A 24 6.56 -7.44 -0.31
CA ARG A 24 5.52 -8.47 -0.54
C ARG A 24 4.33 -7.89 -1.30
N ILE A 25 3.88 -6.71 -0.94
CA ILE A 25 2.81 -5.99 -1.65
C ILE A 25 3.24 -5.69 -3.10
N ALA A 26 4.48 -5.22 -3.30
CA ALA A 26 5.00 -4.92 -4.63
C ALA A 26 5.04 -6.16 -5.53
N ARG A 27 5.53 -7.29 -5.01
CA ARG A 27 5.53 -8.57 -5.72
C ARG A 27 4.11 -9.07 -6.02
N ALA A 28 3.17 -8.89 -5.09
CA ALA A 28 1.77 -9.24 -5.32
C ALA A 28 1.15 -8.38 -6.43
N ALA A 29 1.38 -7.07 -6.41
CA ALA A 29 0.90 -6.14 -7.43
C ALA A 29 1.46 -6.48 -8.82
N ALA A 30 2.75 -6.77 -8.93
CA ALA A 30 3.42 -7.12 -10.18
C ALA A 30 2.93 -8.44 -10.81
N ARG A 31 2.36 -9.36 -10.01
CA ARG A 31 1.73 -10.58 -10.51
C ARG A 31 0.32 -10.34 -11.08
N ILE A 32 -0.35 -9.28 -10.63
CA ILE A 32 -1.75 -8.99 -10.95
C ILE A 32 -1.86 -7.96 -12.07
N LEU A 33 -0.94 -6.98 -12.08
CA LEU A 33 -0.93 -5.87 -13.04
C LEU A 33 0.39 -5.86 -13.81
N PRO A 34 0.36 -5.59 -15.12
CA PRO A 34 1.58 -5.32 -15.88
C PRO A 34 2.07 -3.88 -15.64
N ASP A 35 3.35 -3.65 -15.97
CA ASP A 35 4.01 -2.34 -15.94
C ASP A 35 3.85 -1.58 -14.61
N VAL A 36 4.03 -2.31 -13.51
CA VAL A 36 3.85 -1.79 -12.15
C VAL A 36 5.11 -1.08 -11.66
N GLU A 37 4.92 0.11 -11.09
CA GLU A 37 5.88 0.73 -10.18
C GLU A 37 5.27 0.81 -8.78
N VAL A 38 6.09 0.58 -7.77
CA VAL A 38 5.66 0.68 -6.37
C VAL A 38 6.55 1.62 -5.60
N TYR A 39 5.90 2.53 -4.87
CA TYR A 39 6.56 3.47 -3.99
C TYR A 39 6.00 3.37 -2.59
N ALA A 40 6.84 3.63 -1.58
CA ALA A 40 6.39 3.70 -0.20
C ALA A 40 6.90 4.96 0.49
N PHE A 41 6.07 5.50 1.37
CA PHE A 41 6.38 6.68 2.14
C PHE A 41 5.58 6.72 3.44
N ARG A 42 6.14 7.37 4.46
CA ARG A 42 5.43 7.62 5.72
C ARG A 42 4.51 8.84 5.56
N GLY A 43 3.31 8.76 6.12
CA GLY A 43 2.43 9.94 6.21
C GLY A 43 3.10 11.05 7.03
N LYS A 44 2.81 12.32 6.70
CA LYS A 44 3.27 13.48 7.48
C LYS A 44 2.65 13.47 8.88
N ALA A 45 3.44 13.84 9.89
CA ALA A 45 2.93 14.05 11.24
C ALA A 45 1.80 15.10 11.24
N GLY A 46 0.64 14.78 11.84
CA GLY A 46 -0.51 15.68 11.95
C GLY A 46 -1.75 15.30 11.11
N ARG A 47 -1.67 14.35 10.16
CA ARG A 47 -2.83 13.71 9.53
C ARG A 47 -2.60 12.19 9.47
N GLU A 48 -3.37 11.46 10.28
CA GLU A 48 -3.31 9.99 10.44
C GLU A 48 -1.90 9.41 10.56
N THR A 49 -1.27 9.76 11.67
CA THR A 49 -0.07 9.11 12.22
C THR A 49 -0.30 7.61 12.43
N SER A 50 0.33 6.76 11.60
CA SER A 50 0.76 5.36 11.89
C SER A 50 0.73 4.45 10.67
N ALA A 51 0.31 4.91 9.49
CA ALA A 51 0.25 4.06 8.30
C ALA A 51 1.45 4.26 7.36
N ILE A 52 1.90 3.16 6.76
CA ILE A 52 2.85 3.18 5.63
C ILE A 52 2.00 3.27 4.36
N ASN A 53 2.16 4.35 3.60
CA ASN A 53 1.47 4.48 2.32
C ASN A 53 2.25 3.71 1.26
N VAL A 54 1.53 2.93 0.46
CA VAL A 54 2.06 2.16 -0.66
C VAL A 54 1.34 2.63 -1.91
N LEU A 55 2.05 3.37 -2.77
CA LEU A 55 1.53 3.85 -4.04
C LEU A 55 1.90 2.83 -5.13
N ILE A 56 0.89 2.22 -5.73
CA ILE A 56 1.03 1.28 -6.83
C ILE A 56 0.57 2.00 -8.10
N VAL A 57 1.48 2.10 -9.07
CA VAL A 57 1.29 2.85 -10.31
C VAL A 57 1.29 1.88 -11.48
N SER A 58 0.24 1.90 -12.30
CA SER A 58 0.20 1.18 -13.58
C SER A 58 -0.79 1.88 -14.52
N ASN A 59 -0.55 1.81 -15.84
CA ASN A 59 -1.53 2.27 -16.83
C ASN A 59 -2.78 1.37 -16.89
N ASN A 60 -2.74 0.21 -16.23
CA ASN A 60 -3.82 -0.78 -16.20
C ASN A 60 -4.67 -0.68 -14.92
N VAL A 61 -4.48 0.38 -14.12
CA VAL A 61 -5.38 0.67 -12.99
C VAL A 61 -6.75 1.10 -13.56
N PRO A 62 -7.86 0.43 -13.20
CA PRO A 62 -9.19 0.76 -13.71
C PRO A 62 -9.62 2.19 -13.36
N GLY A 63 -10.45 2.81 -14.19
CA GLY A 63 -11.02 4.13 -13.90
C GLY A 63 -12.13 4.11 -12.84
N CYS A 64 -12.88 2.99 -12.75
CA CYS A 64 -14.02 2.86 -11.85
C CYS A 64 -13.60 2.61 -10.39
N PHE A 65 -14.27 3.28 -9.45
CA PHE A 65 -13.99 3.15 -8.02
C PHE A 65 -14.18 1.71 -7.50
N LEU A 66 -15.25 1.02 -7.92
CA LEU A 66 -15.53 -0.35 -7.48
C LEU A 66 -14.47 -1.34 -7.99
N GLU A 67 -14.02 -1.17 -9.23
CA GLU A 67 -12.96 -2.01 -9.81
C GLU A 67 -11.61 -1.75 -9.14
N ARG A 68 -11.28 -0.48 -8.83
CA ARG A 68 -10.10 -0.15 -8.02
C ARG A 68 -10.16 -0.79 -6.62
N ALA A 69 -11.32 -0.77 -5.97
CA ALA A 69 -11.51 -1.41 -4.66
C ALA A 69 -11.32 -2.93 -4.73
N SER A 70 -11.89 -3.58 -5.76
CA SER A 70 -11.71 -5.02 -6.01
C SER A 70 -10.24 -5.37 -6.28
N LEU A 71 -9.56 -4.59 -7.13
CA LEU A 71 -8.14 -4.76 -7.42
C LEU A 71 -7.27 -4.60 -6.17
N LYS A 72 -7.58 -3.61 -5.33
CA LYS A 72 -6.88 -3.42 -4.05
C LYS A 72 -7.04 -4.64 -3.14
N ALA A 73 -8.26 -5.14 -2.95
CA ALA A 73 -8.51 -6.31 -2.13
C ALA A 73 -7.74 -7.55 -2.61
N ARG A 74 -7.70 -7.77 -3.94
CA ARG A 74 -6.92 -8.86 -4.55
C ARG A 74 -5.42 -8.73 -4.29
N ILE A 75 -4.87 -7.51 -4.31
CA ILE A 75 -3.46 -7.27 -3.98
C ILE A 75 -3.20 -7.52 -2.50
N GLU A 76 -4.09 -7.08 -1.60
CA GLU A 76 -3.97 -7.30 -0.16
C GLU A 76 -3.99 -8.81 0.18
N GLU A 77 -4.91 -9.55 -0.43
CA GLU A 77 -5.02 -11.00 -0.31
C GLU A 77 -3.77 -11.71 -0.86
N ALA A 78 -3.33 -11.37 -2.08
CA ALA A 78 -2.15 -11.97 -2.70
C ALA A 78 -0.83 -11.64 -1.96
N ALA A 79 -0.77 -10.51 -1.24
CA ALA A 79 0.34 -10.16 -0.37
C ALA A 79 0.31 -10.92 0.97
N GLY A 80 -0.81 -11.57 1.29
CA GLY A 80 -1.06 -12.24 2.57
C GLY A 80 -1.14 -11.23 3.71
N LEU A 81 -1.75 -10.07 3.48
CA LEU A 81 -1.94 -9.07 4.51
C LEU A 81 -3.06 -9.52 5.47
N PRO A 82 -2.86 -9.39 6.80
CA PRO A 82 -3.93 -9.65 7.76
C PRO A 82 -5.00 -8.56 7.67
N TYR A 83 -6.26 -8.89 7.98
CA TYR A 83 -7.38 -7.94 7.90
C TYR A 83 -7.12 -6.59 8.59
N ASN A 84 -6.44 -6.60 9.74
CA ASN A 84 -5.97 -5.40 10.43
C ASN A 84 -4.47 -5.18 10.16
N HIS A 85 -4.12 -4.24 9.28
CA HIS A 85 -2.73 -3.96 8.89
C HIS A 85 -2.43 -2.44 8.82
N PRO A 86 -1.17 -2.02 8.98
CA PRO A 86 -0.79 -0.61 8.95
C PRO A 86 -0.53 -0.05 7.53
N PHE A 87 -0.73 -0.82 6.46
CA PHE A 87 -0.46 -0.38 5.09
C PHE A 87 -1.67 0.28 4.45
N ARG A 88 -1.45 1.40 3.76
CA ARG A 88 -2.48 2.09 2.97
C ARG A 88 -2.11 2.02 1.50
N ILE A 89 -2.81 1.17 0.76
CA ILE A 89 -2.58 1.00 -0.67
C ILE A 89 -3.36 2.05 -1.46
N HIS A 90 -2.66 2.77 -2.33
CA HIS A 90 -3.19 3.70 -3.31
C HIS A 90 -2.93 3.16 -4.71
N LEU A 91 -3.95 3.11 -5.56
CA LEU A 91 -3.86 2.67 -6.95
C LEU A 91 -4.05 3.87 -7.87
N MET A 92 -3.07 4.14 -8.73
CA MET A 92 -3.08 5.32 -9.61
C MET A 92 -2.56 5.00 -11.00
N GLY A 93 -3.09 5.69 -12.00
CA GLY A 93 -2.48 5.75 -13.33
C GLY A 93 -1.16 6.54 -13.29
N ARG A 94 -0.28 6.35 -14.29
CA ARG A 94 1.01 7.06 -14.33
C ARG A 94 0.85 8.58 -14.28
N ARG A 95 -0.09 9.14 -15.06
CA ARG A 95 -0.38 10.59 -15.07
C ARG A 95 -0.83 11.09 -13.69
N GLU A 96 -1.73 10.37 -13.01
CA GLU A 96 -2.18 10.71 -11.65
C GLU A 96 -1.00 10.68 -10.66
N ALA A 97 -0.14 9.67 -10.78
CA ALA A 97 1.00 9.49 -9.91
C ALA A 97 2.04 10.61 -10.04
N GLU A 98 2.29 11.14 -11.24
CA GLU A 98 3.23 12.25 -11.43
C GLU A 98 2.81 13.50 -10.63
N PHE A 99 1.52 13.87 -10.66
CA PHE A 99 1.00 14.98 -9.83
C PHE A 99 1.07 14.67 -8.34
N TYR A 100 0.82 13.41 -7.96
CA TYR A 100 0.81 12.99 -6.57
C TYR A 100 2.21 13.00 -5.93
N LYS A 101 3.22 12.49 -6.63
CA LYS A 101 4.62 12.41 -6.18
C LYS A 101 5.22 13.77 -5.84
N HIS A 102 4.86 14.83 -6.57
CA HIS A 102 5.39 16.18 -6.37
C HIS A 102 5.21 16.74 -4.95
N ASN A 103 4.21 16.26 -4.21
CA ASN A 103 3.87 16.78 -2.88
C ASN A 103 4.37 15.90 -1.73
N ILE A 104 5.11 14.83 -2.03
CA ILE A 104 5.53 13.82 -1.07
C ILE A 104 7.02 13.98 -0.78
N GLN A 105 7.36 14.00 0.51
CA GLN A 105 8.74 13.97 0.97
C GLN A 105 9.08 12.55 1.44
N GLY A 106 10.31 12.10 1.19
CA GLY A 106 10.79 10.79 1.67
C GLY A 106 10.09 9.60 1.01
N ILE A 107 9.90 9.65 -0.31
CA ILE A 107 9.34 8.56 -1.10
C ILE A 107 10.44 7.61 -1.57
N ASP A 108 10.31 6.34 -1.21
CA ASP A 108 11.22 5.26 -1.60
C ASP A 108 10.59 4.49 -2.78
N LYS A 109 11.32 4.32 -3.89
CA LYS A 109 10.92 3.40 -4.97
C LYS A 109 11.32 1.97 -4.58
N ILE A 110 10.38 1.04 -4.72
CA ILE A 110 10.51 -0.37 -4.29
C ILE A 110 10.58 -1.31 -5.50
N LEU A 111 9.77 -1.04 -6.51
CA LEU A 111 9.71 -1.75 -7.80
C LEU A 111 9.58 -0.73 -8.93
#